data_AF-A0A1W9USI9-F1
#
_entry.id   AF-A0A1W9USI9-F1
#
_cell.length_a   1.000
_cell.length_b   1.000
_cell.length_c   1.000
_cell.angle_alpha   90.00
_cell.angle_beta   90.00
_cell.angle_gamma   90.00
#
_symmetry.space_group_name_H-M   'P 1'
#
loop_
_entity.id
_entity.type
_entity.pdbx_description
1 polymer ?
#
loop_
_entity_poly.entity_id
_entity_poly.type
_entity_poly.pdbx_seq_one_letter_code
_entity_poly.pdbx_strand_id
1 'polypeptide(L)'
;MLQELTVFANMAYVVGRDRNSHERLNTIPPLNGVLGVRWHDQLANGLRYWCEFGSNFYAAQEHPAAGENETAGYTFYNLRSGIAFDYGNFKNITLNVNIENLFDKKYRNHLSTVDFYNEPGINVITSLKVSF
;
A
#
# COMPACT_ATOMS: atom_id res chain seq x y z
N MET A 1 1.18 -21.54 -17.67
CA MET A 1 1.41 -20.13 -18.03
C MET A 1 0.86 -19.14 -16.99
N LEU A 2 -0.19 -19.45 -16.21
CA LEU A 2 -0.76 -18.56 -15.17
C LEU A 2 -0.23 -18.79 -13.73
N GLN A 3 0.73 -19.70 -13.52
CA GLN A 3 1.20 -20.05 -12.16
C GLN A 3 2.20 -19.04 -11.57
N GLU A 4 2.63 -18.06 -12.35
CA GLU A 4 3.65 -17.07 -11.97
C GLU A 4 3.07 -15.68 -11.66
N LEU A 5 1.76 -15.48 -11.89
CA LEU A 5 1.10 -14.20 -11.74
C LEU A 5 0.06 -14.26 -10.61
N THR A 6 0.21 -13.38 -9.63
CA THR A 6 -0.74 -13.17 -8.54
C THR A 6 -1.39 -11.81 -8.70
N VAL A 7 -2.72 -11.75 -8.68
CA VAL A 7 -3.49 -10.50 -8.60
C VAL A 7 -4.13 -10.44 -7.22
N PHE A 8 -4.04 -9.29 -6.56
CA PHE A 8 -4.64 -9.08 -5.24
C PHE A 8 -5.34 -7.73 -5.16
N ALA A 9 -6.43 -7.67 -4.40
CA ALA A 9 -7.17 -6.45 -4.15
C ALA A 9 -7.92 -6.51 -2.82
N ASN A 10 -8.11 -5.35 -2.19
CA ASN A 10 -9.07 -5.17 -1.10
C ASN A 10 -9.73 -3.79 -1.22
N MET A 11 -10.95 -3.67 -0.70
CA MET A 11 -11.70 -2.41 -0.69
C MET A 11 -12.56 -2.36 0.56
N ALA A 12 -12.66 -1.18 1.16
CA ALA A 12 -13.50 -0.91 2.32
C ALA A 12 -14.33 0.36 2.11
N TYR A 13 -15.59 0.31 2.54
CA TYR A 13 -16.52 1.45 2.57
C TYR A 13 -17.23 1.48 3.92
N VAL A 14 -17.22 2.65 4.57
CA VAL A 14 -17.77 2.82 5.91
C VAL A 14 -18.58 4.11 5.97
N VAL A 15 -19.76 4.03 6.60
CA VAL A 15 -20.56 5.21 6.97
C VAL A 15 -20.91 5.08 8.44
N GLY A 16 -20.32 5.94 9.27
CA GLY A 16 -20.63 6.03 10.69
C GLY A 16 -21.65 7.13 10.96
N ARG A 17 -22.72 6.82 11.70
CA ARG A 17 -23.69 7.81 12.21
C ARG A 17 -24.05 7.54 13.66
N ASP A 18 -24.22 8.61 14.44
CA ASP A 18 -24.82 8.53 15.76
C ASP A 18 -26.27 8.04 15.65
N ARG A 19 -26.72 7.20 16.58
CA ARG A 19 -28.05 6.58 16.51
C ARG A 19 -29.18 7.50 16.99
N ASN A 20 -28.85 8.52 17.77
CA ASN A 20 -29.83 9.46 18.31
C ASN A 20 -29.89 10.72 17.44
N SER A 21 -28.77 11.40 17.21
CA SER A 21 -28.72 12.63 16.42
C SER A 21 -28.71 12.38 14.91
N HIS A 22 -28.38 11.16 14.47
CA HIS A 22 -28.20 10.79 13.05
C HIS A 22 -27.05 11.55 12.36
N GLU A 23 -26.26 12.30 13.12
CA GLU A 23 -25.07 13.00 12.63
C GLU A 23 -23.95 12.03 12.30
N ARG A 24 -23.05 12.45 11.40
CA ARG A 24 -21.90 11.62 11.01
C ARG A 24 -20.86 11.56 12.11
N LEU A 25 -20.27 10.39 12.29
CA LEU A 25 -19.13 10.19 13.20
C LEU A 25 -17.85 10.69 12.55
N ASN A 26 -16.97 11.29 13.35
CA ASN A 26 -15.65 11.74 12.92
C ASN A 26 -14.69 10.54 12.76
N THR A 27 -13.54 10.78 12.14
CA THR A 27 -12.48 9.79 11.92
C THR A 27 -12.93 8.55 11.15
N ILE A 28 -13.95 8.71 10.29
CA ILE A 28 -14.40 7.67 9.37
C ILE A 28 -13.65 7.82 8.03
N PRO A 29 -12.89 6.80 7.61
CA PRO A 29 -12.15 6.90 6.35
C PRO A 29 -13.10 6.96 5.14
N PRO A 30 -12.74 7.68 4.06
CA PRO A 30 -13.42 7.53 2.79
C PRO A 30 -13.20 6.11 2.25
N LEU A 31 -13.93 5.76 1.17
CA LEU A 31 -13.69 4.52 0.45
C LEU A 31 -12.21 4.39 0.12
N ASN A 32 -11.62 3.25 0.48
CA ASN A 32 -10.21 3.02 0.26
C ASN A 32 -9.92 1.56 -0.08
N GLY A 33 -8.73 1.31 -0.59
CA GLY A 33 -8.31 -0.03 -0.93
C GLY A 33 -6.91 -0.13 -1.51
N VAL A 34 -6.55 -1.37 -1.83
CA VAL A 34 -5.32 -1.74 -2.51
C VAL A 34 -5.68 -2.57 -3.73
N LEU A 35 -4.92 -2.38 -4.81
CA LEU A 35 -4.95 -3.23 -5.98
C LEU A 35 -3.51 -3.46 -6.44
N GLY A 36 -3.14 -4.69 -6.76
CA GLY A 36 -1.81 -4.99 -7.24
C GLY A 36 -1.70 -6.29 -8.01
N VAL A 37 -0.58 -6.38 -8.73
CA VAL A 37 -0.17 -7.55 -9.49
C VAL A 37 1.27 -7.88 -9.12
N ARG A 38 1.54 -9.15 -8.84
CA ARG A 38 2.86 -9.68 -8.55
C ARG A 38 3.19 -10.78 -9.54
N TRP A 39 4.31 -10.64 -10.22
CA TRP A 39 4.94 -11.71 -10.97
C TRP A 39 6.07 -12.33 -10.14
N HIS A 40 6.21 -13.65 -10.19
CA HIS A 40 7.28 -14.38 -9.54
C HIS A 40 7.74 -15.54 -10.41
N ASP A 41 9.04 -15.81 -10.43
CA ASP A 41 9.63 -16.87 -11.24
C ASP A 41 10.94 -17.36 -10.62
N GLN A 42 11.51 -18.44 -11.17
CA GLN A 42 12.71 -19.10 -10.69
C GLN A 42 13.64 -19.44 -11.85
N LEU A 43 14.91 -19.04 -11.73
CA LEU A 43 15.96 -19.41 -12.67
C LEU A 43 16.47 -20.84 -12.42
N ALA A 44 17.10 -21.43 -13.44
CA ALA A 44 17.64 -22.79 -13.40
C ALA A 44 18.68 -23.02 -12.28
N ASN A 45 19.35 -21.97 -11.80
CA ASN A 45 20.29 -22.03 -10.68
C ASN A 45 19.63 -22.00 -9.29
N GLY A 46 18.30 -22.00 -9.22
CA GLY A 46 17.53 -21.96 -7.96
C GLY A 46 17.26 -20.56 -7.40
N LEU A 47 17.74 -19.49 -8.06
CA LEU A 47 17.40 -18.11 -7.72
C LEU A 47 15.91 -17.87 -8.00
N ARG A 48 15.16 -17.53 -6.95
CA ARG A 48 13.76 -17.10 -7.07
C ARG A 48 13.71 -15.58 -7.08
N TYR A 49 12.87 -14.99 -7.90
CA TYR A 49 12.71 -13.55 -7.98
C TYR A 49 11.25 -13.16 -8.17
N TRP A 50 10.90 -11.95 -7.77
CA TRP A 50 9.55 -11.43 -7.94
C TRP A 50 9.56 -9.92 -8.14
N CYS A 51 8.52 -9.43 -8.80
CA CYS A 51 8.25 -8.02 -9.02
C CYS A 51 6.75 -7.77 -8.81
N GLU A 52 6.42 -6.70 -8.11
CA GLU A 52 5.05 -6.30 -7.82
C GLU A 52 4.84 -4.83 -8.16
N PHE A 53 3.77 -4.56 -8.88
CA PHE A 53 3.23 -3.24 -9.06
C PHE A 53 1.89 -3.15 -8.34
N GLY A 54 1.78 -2.20 -7.42
CA GLY A 54 0.60 -2.02 -6.57
C GLY A 54 0.17 -0.57 -6.47
N SER A 55 -1.06 -0.36 -6.02
CA SER A 55 -1.62 0.96 -5.77
C SER A 55 -2.41 0.97 -4.48
N ASN A 56 -2.36 2.09 -3.76
CA ASN A 56 -3.30 2.41 -2.68
C ASN A 56 -4.17 3.55 -3.17
N PHE A 57 -5.49 3.39 -3.07
CA PHE A 57 -6.45 4.39 -3.53
C PHE A 57 -7.41 4.78 -2.41
N TYR A 58 -7.79 6.05 -2.41
CA TYR A 58 -8.70 6.67 -1.46
C TYR A 58 -9.62 7.61 -2.23
N ALA A 59 -10.93 7.45 -2.07
CA ALA A 59 -11.92 8.37 -2.63
C ALA A 59 -11.87 9.73 -1.91
N ALA A 60 -12.51 10.73 -2.51
CA ALA A 60 -12.73 11.99 -1.82
C ALA A 60 -13.66 11.78 -0.61
N GLN A 61 -13.41 12.51 0.47
CA GLN A 61 -14.35 12.64 1.57
C GLN A 61 -15.12 13.96 1.39
N GLU A 62 -16.35 13.84 0.89
CA GLU A 62 -17.25 14.96 0.61
C GLU A 62 -18.30 15.16 1.71
N HIS A 63 -18.44 14.19 2.62
CA HIS A 63 -19.45 14.24 3.68
C HIS A 63 -18.82 13.87 5.03
N PRO A 64 -17.88 14.68 5.54
CA PRO A 64 -17.23 14.42 6.81
C PRO A 64 -18.15 14.74 8.01
N ALA A 65 -17.69 14.48 9.23
CA ALA A 65 -18.42 14.90 10.43
C ALA A 65 -18.33 16.41 10.66
N ALA A 66 -19.15 16.92 11.58
CA ALA A 66 -19.03 18.30 12.01
C ALA A 66 -17.64 18.57 12.60
N GLY A 67 -16.96 19.63 12.15
CA GLY A 67 -15.61 19.99 12.58
C GLY A 67 -14.47 19.33 11.78
N GLU A 68 -14.80 18.47 10.81
CA GLU A 68 -13.84 17.92 9.86
C GLU A 68 -13.94 18.62 8.50
N ASN A 69 -12.81 18.75 7.81
CA ASN A 69 -12.77 19.33 6.47
C ASN A 69 -12.88 18.24 5.40
N GLU A 70 -13.49 18.58 4.27
CA GLU A 70 -13.45 17.75 3.08
C GLU A 70 -12.00 17.52 2.63
N THR A 71 -11.76 16.36 2.00
CA THR A 71 -10.45 16.00 1.46
C THR A 71 -10.57 15.38 0.09
N ALA A 72 -9.71 15.79 -0.84
CA ALA A 72 -9.64 15.20 -2.16
C ALA A 72 -9.23 13.72 -2.08
N GLY A 73 -9.74 12.94 -3.02
CA GLY A 73 -9.28 11.57 -3.24
C GLY A 73 -7.86 11.56 -3.80
N TYR A 74 -7.17 10.45 -3.59
CA TYR A 74 -5.82 10.26 -4.09
C TYR A 74 -5.53 8.79 -4.37
N THR A 75 -4.53 8.58 -5.21
CA THR A 75 -3.98 7.27 -5.48
C THR A 75 -2.48 7.43 -5.64
N PHE A 76 -1.72 6.52 -5.04
CA PHE A 76 -0.28 6.42 -5.24
C PHE A 76 0.09 4.98 -5.56
N TYR A 77 1.19 4.84 -6.27
CA TYR A 77 1.65 3.58 -6.82
C TYR A 77 2.96 3.17 -6.16
N ASN A 78 3.14 1.87 -6.03
CA ASN A 78 4.29 1.26 -5.38
C ASN A 78 4.90 0.23 -6.34
N LEU A 79 6.23 0.14 -6.32
CA LEU A 79 7.00 -0.85 -7.05
C LEU A 79 7.85 -1.62 -6.07
N ARG A 80 7.69 -2.93 -6.01
CA ARG A 80 8.40 -3.78 -5.05
C ARG A 80 9.03 -4.95 -5.78
N SER A 81 10.22 -5.35 -5.36
CA SER A 81 10.90 -6.50 -5.94
C SER A 81 11.79 -7.17 -4.90
N GLY A 82 12.04 -8.45 -5.10
CA GLY A 82 13.01 -9.17 -4.30
C GLY A 82 13.53 -10.42 -4.98
N ILE A 83 14.63 -10.90 -4.44
CA ILE A 83 15.27 -12.16 -4.82
C ILE A 83 15.46 -13.03 -3.59
N ALA A 84 15.39 -14.34 -3.79
CA ALA A 84 15.68 -15.33 -2.77
C ALA A 84 16.61 -16.42 -3.32
N PHE A 85 17.66 -16.74 -2.56
CA PHE A 85 18.66 -17.73 -2.94
C PHE A 85 19.25 -18.44 -1.71
N ASP A 86 19.93 -19.56 -1.96
CA ASP A 86 20.70 -20.29 -0.96
C ASP A 86 22.20 -19.99 -1.16
N TYR A 87 22.96 -19.91 -0.07
CA TYR A 87 24.42 -19.74 -0.12
C TYR A 87 25.12 -20.49 1.02
N GLY A 88 25.89 -21.53 0.68
CA GLY A 88 26.53 -22.41 1.66
C GLY A 88 25.48 -23.08 2.55
N ASN A 89 25.64 -22.94 3.87
CA ASN A 89 24.70 -23.46 4.87
C ASN A 89 23.46 -22.57 5.07
N PHE A 90 23.47 -21.34 4.53
CA PHE A 90 22.35 -20.42 4.68
C PHE A 90 21.30 -20.69 3.61
N LYS A 91 20.06 -20.90 4.06
CA LYS A 91 18.92 -21.20 3.21
C LYS A 91 17.98 -20.01 3.15
N ASN A 92 17.42 -19.79 1.97
CA ASN A 92 16.38 -18.78 1.74
C ASN A 92 16.80 -17.35 2.17
N ILE A 93 18.03 -16.95 1.84
CA ILE A 93 18.48 -15.56 1.95
C ILE A 93 17.59 -14.73 1.04
N THR A 94 16.95 -13.70 1.58
CA THR A 94 16.05 -12.83 0.80
C THR A 94 16.58 -11.39 0.81
N LEU A 95 16.64 -10.79 -0.37
CA LEU A 95 16.94 -9.37 -0.57
C LEU A 95 15.72 -8.70 -1.20
N ASN A 96 15.29 -7.56 -0.68
CA ASN A 96 14.17 -6.80 -1.27
C ASN A 96 14.52 -5.33 -1.43
N VAL A 97 13.94 -4.72 -2.46
CA VAL A 97 13.92 -3.28 -2.71
C VAL A 97 12.49 -2.87 -3.01
N ASN A 98 11.97 -1.93 -2.22
CA ASN A 98 10.62 -1.41 -2.34
C ASN A 98 10.67 0.10 -2.53
N ILE A 99 9.92 0.60 -3.50
CA ILE A 99 9.70 2.02 -3.75
C ILE A 99 8.23 2.30 -3.50
N GLU A 100 7.94 2.99 -2.41
CA GLU A 100 6.59 3.46 -2.08
C GLU A 100 6.39 4.86 -2.63
N ASN A 101 5.17 5.14 -3.10
CA ASN A 101 4.82 6.41 -3.72
C ASN A 101 5.78 6.75 -4.89
N LEU A 102 5.90 5.82 -5.84
CA LEU A 102 6.83 5.82 -6.96
C LEU A 102 6.88 7.13 -7.75
N PHE A 103 5.73 7.82 -7.87
CA PHE A 103 5.59 9.07 -8.64
C PHE A 103 5.57 10.33 -7.76
N ASP A 104 6.00 10.22 -6.50
CA ASP A 104 6.05 11.33 -5.54
C ASP A 104 4.73 12.12 -5.47
N LYS A 105 3.62 11.39 -5.40
CA LYS A 105 2.29 11.99 -5.27
C LYS A 105 2.26 12.78 -3.96
N LYS A 106 1.91 14.06 -4.04
CA LYS A 106 1.51 14.86 -2.88
C LYS A 106 0.06 14.51 -2.54
N TYR A 107 -0.18 14.13 -1.29
CA TYR A 107 -1.49 13.78 -0.78
C TYR A 107 -1.62 14.14 0.70
N ARG A 108 -2.87 14.18 1.15
CA ARG A 108 -3.24 14.39 2.55
C ARG A 108 -4.19 13.29 2.96
N ASN A 109 -3.86 12.57 4.02
CA ASN A 109 -4.75 11.57 4.57
C ASN A 109 -5.92 12.27 5.27
N HIS A 110 -7.15 11.85 4.97
CA HIS A 110 -8.35 12.37 5.63
C HIS A 110 -8.30 12.21 7.15
N LEU A 111 -7.69 11.12 7.64
CA LEU A 111 -7.60 10.81 9.06
C LEU A 111 -6.41 11.48 9.76
N SER A 112 -5.59 12.26 9.04
CA SER A 112 -4.50 12.98 9.69
C SER A 112 -5.08 14.12 10.53
N THR A 113 -4.68 14.16 11.81
CA THR A 113 -5.01 15.27 12.73
C THR A 113 -4.23 16.55 12.37
N VAL A 114 -3.25 16.45 11.48
CA VAL A 114 -2.39 17.56 11.08
C VAL A 114 -2.62 17.91 9.61
N ASP A 115 -2.86 19.19 9.32
CA ASP A 115 -3.17 19.69 7.98
C ASP A 115 -2.11 20.62 7.38
N PHE A 116 -1.04 20.95 8.13
CA PHE A 116 0.00 21.89 7.68
C PHE A 116 1.15 21.24 6.89
N TYR A 117 1.17 19.91 6.74
CA TYR A 117 2.13 19.20 5.89
C TYR A 117 1.47 18.07 5.10
N ASN A 118 2.10 17.69 3.98
CA ASN A 118 1.67 16.55 3.18
C ASN A 118 2.25 15.25 3.72
N GLU A 119 1.56 14.16 3.47
CA GLU A 119 2.02 12.81 3.80
C GLU A 119 3.35 12.46 3.08
N PRO A 120 4.07 11.41 3.52
CA PRO A 120 5.35 11.03 2.96
C PRO A 120 5.33 10.90 1.42
N GLY A 121 6.30 11.57 0.78
CA GLY A 121 6.57 11.47 -0.65
C GLY A 121 7.18 10.13 -1.04
N ILE A 122 8.02 10.11 -2.08
CA ILE A 122 8.74 8.90 -2.49
C ILE A 122 9.59 8.32 -1.35
N ASN A 123 9.50 7.00 -1.13
CA ASN A 123 10.25 6.30 -0.08
C ASN A 123 10.91 5.03 -0.63
N VAL A 124 12.20 4.83 -0.32
CA VAL A 124 12.97 3.68 -0.79
C VAL A 124 13.38 2.83 0.40
N ILE A 125 12.95 1.57 0.42
CA ILE A 125 13.14 0.63 1.51
C ILE A 125 13.92 -0.56 0.99
N THR A 126 15.00 -0.93 1.67
CA THR A 126 15.77 -2.13 1.36
C THR A 126 15.78 -3.06 2.57
N SER A 127 15.81 -4.38 2.33
CA SER A 127 15.86 -5.36 3.41
C SER A 127 16.67 -6.59 3.03
N LEU A 128 17.34 -7.16 4.03
CA LEU A 128 18.02 -8.45 3.97
C LEU A 128 17.45 -9.34 5.08
N LYS A 129 17.05 -10.56 4.72
CA LYS A 129 16.65 -11.60 5.66
C LYS A 129 17.51 -12.84 5.47
N VAL A 130 18.08 -13.33 6.56
CA VAL A 130 18.86 -14.58 6.61
C VAL A 130 18.21 -15.47 7.68
N SER A 131 18.04 -16.75 7.38
CA SER A 131 17.55 -17.75 8.34
C SER A 131 18.68 -18.73 8.66
N PHE A 132 18.78 -19.16 9.92
CA PHE A 132 19.81 -20.07 10.44
C PHE A 132 19.17 -21.29 11.12
#